data_AF-A0A8I7BBD5-F1
#
_entry.id   AF-A0A8I7BBD5-F1
#
_cell.length_a   1.000
_cell.length_b   1.000
_cell.length_c   1.000
_cell.angle_alpha   90.00
_cell.angle_beta   90.00
_cell.angle_gamma   90.00
#
_symmetry.space_group_name_H-M   'P 1'
#
loop_
_entity.id
_entity.type
_entity.pdbx_description
1 polymer ?
#
loop_
_entity_poly.entity_id
_entity_poly.type
_entity_poly.pdbx_seq_one_letter_code
_entity_poly.pdbx_strand_id
1 'polypeptide(L)'
;MEISLVLIVLVLCSSAATLVTCSSGGFRMELNHVDAKRSYTVAERVQRAMASSRQRLASFADVSAPVHWNTSQYIAEYMIGSPPQRAEALIDTGSDLIWTQCSTCSQCVKQGLPHYNASKSNTFHPVSCHDALCEATQEHSCRRDGSCAFGAFYGAGDARGSIGTEVFTFQNGSGRLTFGCVDSLMISPGSLDGASGLIGLGRGPLSLVSQTGAKKFSYCHTPYLRSNATAGASSHLFVGDSASLSGGSPVKSMSFVQGPKEYPFYYVPLVGISVGQTRLSIPPTVFALKENGTGGGVIVDSGTPTTALAQGAYGPLTEELRRQLNGSLVPPPADSGMELCVAVAKEKTVPSMVFHFSGGADMVLPPENYWAPLDDSTSCMVMHTINSMSIIGNFQLQNKHLLYDLAKDELSFQTADCSSL
;
A
#
# COMPACT_ATOMS: atom_id res chain seq x y z
N MET A 1 -64.76 -45.24 14.93
CA MET A 1 -63.41 -45.79 15.09
C MET A 1 -62.51 -45.01 14.14
N GLU A 2 -61.39 -44.56 14.66
CA GLU A 2 -60.70 -43.31 14.33
C GLU A 2 -60.07 -43.20 12.93
N ILE A 3 -59.97 -41.94 12.49
CA ILE A 3 -59.26 -41.45 11.32
C ILE A 3 -57.75 -41.45 11.61
N SER A 4 -56.92 -41.87 10.66
CA SER A 4 -55.51 -41.47 10.61
C SER A 4 -55.06 -41.32 9.16
N LEU A 5 -55.17 -40.09 8.67
CA LEU A 5 -54.55 -39.62 7.44
C LEU A 5 -53.18 -39.03 7.85
N VAL A 6 -52.09 -39.73 7.58
CA VAL A 6 -50.73 -39.24 7.85
C VAL A 6 -50.36 -38.25 6.76
N LEU A 7 -50.45 -36.96 7.09
CA LEU A 7 -50.01 -35.85 6.26
C LEU A 7 -48.47 -35.73 6.37
N ILE A 8 -47.74 -36.20 5.36
CA ILE A 8 -46.29 -35.98 5.28
C ILE A 8 -46.08 -34.52 4.82
N VAL A 9 -45.82 -33.64 5.77
CA VAL A 9 -45.35 -32.27 5.49
C VAL A 9 -43.88 -32.36 5.08
N LEU A 10 -43.63 -32.35 3.78
CA LEU A 10 -42.30 -32.06 3.23
C LEU A 10 -41.96 -30.60 3.55
N VAL A 11 -41.21 -30.40 4.63
CA VAL A 11 -40.55 -29.12 4.91
C VAL A 11 -39.46 -28.94 3.86
N LEU A 12 -39.81 -28.28 2.77
CA LEU A 12 -38.84 -27.65 1.89
C LEU A 12 -38.14 -26.57 2.72
N CYS A 13 -37.01 -26.92 3.34
CA CYS A 13 -36.00 -25.95 3.72
C CYS A 13 -35.46 -25.36 2.41
N SER A 14 -36.18 -24.38 1.86
CA SER A 14 -35.57 -23.40 0.99
C SER A 14 -34.49 -22.74 1.82
N SER A 15 -33.25 -23.14 1.60
CA SER A 15 -32.07 -22.37 1.95
C SER A 15 -32.21 -21.04 1.22
N ALA A 16 -32.96 -20.12 1.83
CA ALA A 16 -32.85 -18.72 1.52
C ALA A 16 -31.40 -18.40 1.84
N ALA A 17 -30.55 -18.47 0.81
CA ALA A 17 -29.30 -17.74 0.81
C ALA A 17 -29.73 -16.33 1.17
N THR A 18 -29.47 -15.95 2.43
CA THR A 18 -29.37 -14.56 2.80
C THR A 18 -28.23 -14.03 1.94
N LEU A 19 -28.60 -13.59 0.73
CA LEU A 19 -27.96 -12.47 0.09
C LEU A 19 -28.05 -11.37 1.13
N VAL A 20 -27.05 -11.33 2.01
CA VAL A 20 -26.63 -10.08 2.61
C VAL A 20 -26.27 -9.26 1.39
N THR A 21 -27.25 -8.49 0.92
CA THR A 21 -27.00 -7.34 0.09
C THR A 21 -25.97 -6.55 0.88
N CYS A 22 -24.71 -6.62 0.45
CA CYS A 22 -23.75 -5.59 0.81
C CYS A 22 -24.47 -4.31 0.42
N SER A 23 -24.92 -3.54 1.41
CA SER A 23 -25.34 -2.18 1.16
C SER A 23 -24.21 -1.60 0.32
N SER A 24 -24.52 -1.11 -0.88
CA SER A 24 -23.55 -0.43 -1.75
C SER A 24 -22.98 0.84 -1.10
N GLY A 25 -23.17 1.05 0.20
CA GLY A 25 -22.60 2.12 0.99
C GLY A 25 -21.10 1.92 1.12
N GLY A 26 -20.37 3.01 0.92
CA GLY A 26 -18.95 3.04 1.17
C GLY A 26 -18.61 2.93 2.66
N PHE A 27 -17.38 2.51 2.95
CA PHE A 27 -16.86 2.43 4.31
C PHE A 27 -15.57 3.24 4.47
N ARG A 28 -15.21 3.50 5.72
CA ARG A 28 -14.00 4.21 6.13
C ARG A 28 -13.18 3.28 7.03
N MET A 29 -11.86 3.32 6.87
CA MET A 29 -10.89 2.70 7.76
C MET A 29 -9.95 3.79 8.27
N GLU A 30 -9.73 3.81 9.58
CA GLU A 30 -8.67 4.59 10.17
C GLU A 30 -7.33 3.89 9.96
N LEU A 31 -6.35 4.67 9.54
CA LEU A 31 -4.99 4.22 9.27
C LEU A 31 -4.05 4.86 10.28
N ASN A 32 -3.33 3.99 10.98
CA ASN A 32 -2.26 4.39 11.88
C ASN A 32 -0.92 4.20 11.20
N HIS A 33 -0.06 5.21 11.29
CA HIS A 33 1.34 5.03 10.94
C HIS A 33 1.94 3.97 11.87
N VAL A 34 2.71 3.01 11.36
CA VAL A 34 3.21 1.89 12.17
C VAL A 34 4.07 2.33 13.36
N ASP A 35 4.86 3.39 13.17
CA ASP A 35 5.63 4.04 14.24
C ASP A 35 4.77 4.85 15.24
N ALA A 36 3.44 4.87 15.14
CA ALA A 36 2.56 5.59 16.06
C ALA A 36 2.52 4.96 17.46
N LYS A 37 2.72 3.64 17.57
CA LYS A 37 2.68 2.90 18.84
C LYS A 37 4.05 2.91 19.57
N ARG A 38 5.08 3.54 18.99
CA ARG A 38 6.47 3.52 19.50
C ARG A 38 7.07 4.92 19.60
N SER A 39 7.96 5.10 20.57
CA SER A 39 8.67 6.36 20.79
C SER A 39 9.94 6.44 19.95
N TYR A 40 9.79 6.54 18.62
CA TYR A 40 10.90 6.82 17.72
C TYR A 40 11.06 8.32 17.46
N THR A 41 12.30 8.77 17.44
CA THR A 41 12.71 10.07 16.91
C THR A 41 12.35 10.19 15.42
N VAL A 42 12.30 11.43 14.92
CA VAL A 42 12.10 11.69 13.49
C VAL A 42 13.18 11.02 12.63
N ALA A 43 14.44 11.15 13.06
CA ALA A 43 15.60 10.52 12.44
C ALA A 43 15.42 9.02 12.22
N GLU A 44 15.07 8.31 13.29
CA GLU A 44 14.84 6.86 13.26
C GLU A 44 13.72 6.52 12.28
N ARG A 45 12.59 7.24 12.30
CA ARG A 45 11.47 7.01 11.37
C ARG A 45 11.88 7.17 9.90
N VAL A 46 12.69 8.18 9.57
CA VAL A 46 13.15 8.41 8.20
C VAL A 46 14.13 7.32 7.76
N GLN A 47 15.09 6.95 8.61
CA GLN A 47 16.05 5.89 8.30
C GLN A 47 15.35 4.53 8.10
N ARG A 48 14.38 4.22 8.97
CA ARG A 48 13.48 3.07 8.89
C ARG A 48 12.71 3.02 7.57
N ALA A 49 12.15 4.15 7.15
CA ALA A 49 11.46 4.31 5.87
C ALA A 49 12.34 3.97 4.66
N MET A 50 13.55 4.54 4.65
CA MET A 50 14.51 4.40 3.58
C MET A 50 15.04 2.96 3.50
N ALA A 51 15.34 2.35 4.64
CA ALA A 51 15.76 0.95 4.73
C ALA A 51 14.66 0.01 4.21
N SER A 52 13.43 0.20 4.67
CA SER A 52 12.27 -0.60 4.23
C SER A 52 12.03 -0.49 2.72
N SER A 53 12.10 0.72 2.16
CA SER A 53 11.89 0.92 0.73
C SER A 53 12.99 0.24 -0.08
N ARG A 54 14.27 0.43 0.26
CA ARG A 54 15.39 -0.25 -0.40
C ARG A 54 15.27 -1.76 -0.36
N GLN A 55 14.87 -2.31 0.77
CA GLN A 55 14.69 -3.74 0.94
C GLN A 55 13.57 -4.30 0.06
N ARG A 56 12.44 -3.58 -0.03
CA ARG A 56 11.37 -3.93 -0.98
C ARG A 56 11.83 -3.89 -2.43
N LEU A 57 12.77 -3.01 -2.76
CA LEU A 57 13.30 -2.89 -4.11
C LEU A 57 14.42 -3.86 -4.45
N ALA A 58 15.10 -4.42 -3.44
CA ALA A 58 16.20 -5.35 -3.63
C ALA A 58 15.78 -6.70 -4.26
N SER A 59 14.49 -7.00 -4.34
CA SER A 59 13.99 -8.14 -5.14
C SER A 59 13.66 -7.75 -6.59
N PHE A 60 13.52 -6.45 -6.88
CA PHE A 60 13.36 -5.90 -8.23
C PHE A 60 14.71 -5.58 -8.91
N ALA A 61 15.84 -5.80 -8.23
CA ALA A 61 17.20 -5.62 -8.73
C ALA A 61 18.16 -6.66 -8.13
N ASP A 62 19.13 -7.14 -8.91
CA ASP A 62 20.09 -8.19 -8.51
C ASP A 62 21.22 -7.64 -7.58
N VAL A 63 20.87 -7.08 -6.41
CA VAL A 63 21.85 -6.51 -5.47
C VAL A 63 21.48 -6.81 -4.01
N SER A 64 22.37 -7.53 -3.31
CA SER A 64 22.35 -7.72 -1.85
C SER A 64 22.91 -6.48 -1.14
N ALA A 65 22.08 -5.79 -0.36
CA ALA A 65 22.51 -4.76 0.60
C ALA A 65 22.37 -5.28 2.05
N PRO A 66 23.35 -5.03 2.94
CA PRO A 66 23.23 -5.39 4.36
C PRO A 66 22.13 -4.55 5.05
N VAL A 67 21.28 -5.23 5.84
CA VAL A 67 19.97 -4.73 6.31
C VAL A 67 20.01 -4.38 7.81
N HIS A 68 19.51 -3.19 8.17
CA HIS A 68 19.05 -2.88 9.53
C HIS A 68 17.63 -2.27 9.55
N TRP A 69 16.71 -3.08 10.11
CA TRP A 69 15.42 -2.89 10.80
C TRP A 69 14.38 -1.78 10.46
N ASN A 70 13.24 -2.26 9.92
CA ASN A 70 11.85 -2.11 10.42
C ASN A 70 11.03 -0.89 9.92
N THR A 71 9.77 -1.11 9.48
CA THR A 71 9.05 -0.27 8.48
C THR A 71 8.35 1.00 8.97
N SER A 72 7.94 1.82 8.02
CA SER A 72 7.16 3.03 8.21
C SER A 72 6.06 3.11 7.13
N GLN A 73 4.99 2.35 7.34
CA GLN A 73 3.82 2.22 6.46
C GLN A 73 2.53 2.45 7.25
N TYR A 74 1.39 2.49 6.56
CA TYR A 74 0.09 2.70 7.16
C TYR A 74 -0.64 1.37 7.39
N ILE A 75 -1.08 1.17 8.63
CA ILE A 75 -1.79 -0.03 9.08
C ILE A 75 -3.26 0.30 9.30
N ALA A 76 -4.13 -0.60 8.86
CA ALA A 76 -5.53 -0.61 9.22
C ALA A 76 -5.84 -1.72 10.24
N GLU A 77 -6.68 -1.40 11.22
CA GLU A 77 -7.21 -2.37 12.17
C GLU A 77 -8.55 -2.91 11.67
N TYR A 78 -8.77 -4.22 11.82
CA TYR A 78 -10.02 -4.88 11.43
C TYR A 78 -10.28 -6.11 12.30
N MET A 79 -11.51 -6.62 12.23
CA MET A 79 -11.88 -7.88 12.84
C MET A 79 -12.11 -8.95 11.77
N ILE A 80 -11.79 -10.20 12.09
CA ILE A 80 -11.96 -11.35 11.20
C ILE A 80 -12.63 -12.50 11.97
N GLY A 81 -13.66 -13.10 11.35
CA GLY A 81 -14.37 -14.27 11.85
C GLY A 81 -15.45 -14.05 12.90
N SER A 82 -16.03 -15.17 13.35
CA SER A 82 -17.12 -15.21 14.32
C SER A 82 -16.92 -16.38 15.30
N PRO A 83 -16.65 -16.12 16.60
CA PRO A 83 -16.51 -14.81 17.22
C PRO A 83 -15.34 -13.97 16.65
N PRO A 84 -15.46 -12.63 16.63
CA PRO A 84 -14.46 -11.75 16.03
C PRO A 84 -13.06 -11.84 16.67
N GLN A 85 -12.04 -11.95 15.82
CA GLN A 85 -10.61 -11.90 16.20
C GLN A 85 -9.97 -10.62 15.65
N ARG A 86 -9.17 -9.92 16.46
CA ARG A 86 -8.47 -8.68 16.04
C ARG A 86 -7.32 -8.99 15.09
N ALA A 87 -7.15 -8.18 14.06
CA ALA A 87 -6.01 -8.23 13.16
C ALA A 87 -5.63 -6.81 12.67
N GLU A 88 -4.39 -6.69 12.21
CA GLU A 88 -3.79 -5.47 11.69
C GLU A 88 -3.15 -5.75 10.34
N ALA A 89 -3.34 -4.89 9.34
CA ALA A 89 -2.76 -5.09 8.02
C ALA A 89 -2.21 -3.80 7.40
N LEU A 90 -1.11 -3.95 6.67
CA LEU A 90 -0.62 -2.92 5.76
C LEU A 90 -1.59 -2.72 4.60
N ILE A 91 -1.73 -1.49 4.12
CA ILE A 91 -2.52 -1.18 2.93
C ILE A 91 -1.61 -1.06 1.71
N ASP A 92 -1.89 -1.83 0.66
CA ASP A 92 -0.98 -1.99 -0.48
C ASP A 92 -1.69 -1.87 -1.83
N THR A 93 -1.46 -0.76 -2.56
CA THR A 93 -1.93 -0.59 -3.94
C THR A 93 -1.06 -1.32 -4.97
N GLY A 94 0.07 -1.90 -4.54
CA GLY A 94 0.96 -2.74 -5.34
C GLY A 94 0.57 -4.21 -5.37
N SER A 95 -0.51 -4.66 -4.73
CA SER A 95 -0.93 -6.06 -4.78
C SER A 95 -2.43 -6.26 -4.57
N ASP A 96 -2.93 -7.46 -4.88
CA ASP A 96 -4.36 -7.79 -4.76
C ASP A 96 -4.69 -8.55 -3.49
N LEU A 97 -3.93 -9.60 -3.16
CA LEU A 97 -4.35 -10.57 -2.17
C LEU A 97 -4.43 -9.96 -0.76
N ILE A 98 -5.60 -10.07 -0.14
CA ILE A 98 -5.77 -9.88 1.30
C ILE A 98 -5.27 -11.12 2.01
N TRP A 99 -4.39 -10.99 3.00
CA TRP A 99 -3.93 -12.14 3.79
C TRP A 99 -3.55 -11.76 5.23
N THR A 100 -3.57 -12.77 6.11
CA THR A 100 -3.15 -12.65 7.52
C THR A 100 -2.43 -13.92 7.96
N GLN A 101 -1.50 -13.81 8.92
CA GLN A 101 -0.82 -14.97 9.49
C GLN A 101 -1.78 -15.78 10.37
N CYS A 102 -1.85 -17.08 10.08
CA CYS A 102 -2.73 -18.00 10.76
C CYS A 102 -2.06 -18.78 11.89
N SER A 103 -2.84 -19.34 12.79
CA SER A 103 -2.35 -20.16 13.92
C SER A 103 -1.59 -21.41 13.48
N THR A 104 -1.77 -21.83 12.23
CA THR A 104 -1.02 -22.91 11.57
C THR A 104 0.38 -22.49 11.15
N CYS A 105 0.74 -21.21 11.25
CA CYS A 105 2.01 -20.75 10.75
C CYS A 105 3.20 -21.26 11.57
N SER A 106 4.03 -22.06 10.91
CA SER A 106 5.25 -22.64 11.49
C SER A 106 6.50 -21.80 11.24
N GLN A 107 6.49 -21.01 10.16
CA GLN A 107 7.62 -20.16 9.76
C GLN A 107 7.10 -18.76 9.42
N CYS A 108 6.82 -17.97 10.45
CA CYS A 108 6.25 -16.63 10.33
C CYS A 108 7.08 -15.57 11.04
N VAL A 109 6.85 -14.31 10.69
CA VAL A 109 7.43 -13.18 11.41
C VAL A 109 6.60 -12.87 12.65
N LYS A 110 7.24 -12.25 13.64
CA LYS A 110 6.53 -11.82 14.85
C LYS A 110 5.49 -10.76 14.51
N GLN A 111 4.28 -10.92 15.06
CA GLN A 111 3.22 -9.91 15.04
C GLN A 111 2.80 -9.49 16.45
N GLY A 112 2.22 -8.30 16.58
CA GLY A 112 1.80 -7.72 17.86
C GLY A 112 0.48 -8.30 18.40
N LEU A 113 -0.39 -8.78 17.51
CA LEU A 113 -1.65 -9.44 17.85
C LEU A 113 -1.51 -10.96 17.75
N PRO A 114 -2.37 -11.78 18.40
CA PRO A 114 -2.39 -13.22 18.20
C PRO A 114 -2.65 -13.58 16.72
N HIS A 115 -2.11 -14.71 16.26
CA HIS A 115 -2.42 -15.23 14.92
C HIS A 115 -3.91 -15.56 14.80
N TYR A 116 -4.47 -15.36 13.61
CA TYR A 116 -5.86 -15.72 13.35
C TYR A 116 -6.04 -17.24 13.42
N ASN A 117 -7.02 -17.70 14.21
CA ASN A 117 -7.33 -19.12 14.36
C ASN A 117 -8.63 -19.46 13.62
N ALA A 118 -8.49 -20.04 12.44
CA ALA A 118 -9.61 -20.44 11.58
C ALA A 118 -10.55 -21.46 12.28
N SER A 119 -10.01 -22.40 13.05
CA SER A 119 -10.80 -23.42 13.78
C SER A 119 -11.70 -22.82 14.88
N LYS A 120 -11.44 -21.58 15.31
CA LYS A 120 -12.27 -20.87 16.30
C LYS A 120 -13.38 -20.04 15.65
N SER A 121 -13.40 -19.91 14.33
CA SER A 121 -14.42 -19.16 13.61
C SER A 121 -15.45 -20.10 13.00
N ASN A 122 -16.73 -19.82 13.23
CA ASN A 122 -17.83 -20.57 12.61
C ASN A 122 -18.22 -20.04 11.22
N THR A 123 -17.62 -18.93 10.76
CA THR A 123 -17.86 -18.32 9.45
C THR A 123 -16.72 -18.54 8.45
N PHE A 124 -15.65 -19.22 8.89
CA PHE A 124 -14.55 -19.61 8.01
C PHE A 124 -14.98 -20.76 7.08
N HIS A 125 -14.72 -20.62 5.79
CA HIS A 125 -14.88 -21.69 4.81
C HIS A 125 -13.63 -21.84 3.95
N PRO A 126 -13.00 -23.04 3.92
CA PRO A 126 -11.88 -23.28 3.02
C PRO A 126 -12.35 -23.23 1.56
N VAL A 127 -11.51 -22.68 0.68
CA VAL A 127 -11.76 -22.67 -0.77
C VAL A 127 -11.20 -23.95 -1.38
N SER A 128 -12.00 -24.61 -2.23
CA SER A 128 -11.57 -25.81 -2.96
C SER A 128 -10.55 -25.45 -4.04
N CYS A 129 -9.63 -26.38 -4.34
CA CYS A 129 -8.62 -26.16 -5.37
C CYS A 129 -9.18 -25.87 -6.77
N HIS A 130 -10.36 -26.41 -7.09
CA HIS A 130 -11.02 -26.21 -8.39
C HIS A 130 -12.08 -25.10 -8.38
N ASP A 131 -12.12 -24.31 -7.32
CA ASP A 131 -12.99 -23.14 -7.24
C ASP A 131 -12.41 -21.98 -8.07
N ALA A 132 -13.26 -21.19 -8.71
CA ALA A 132 -12.85 -20.00 -9.45
C ALA A 132 -12.07 -18.99 -8.59
N LEU A 133 -12.34 -18.95 -7.27
CA LEU A 133 -11.57 -18.15 -6.32
C LEU A 133 -10.12 -18.61 -6.17
N CYS A 134 -9.84 -19.91 -6.36
CA CYS A 134 -8.47 -20.43 -6.37
C CYS A 134 -7.75 -20.03 -7.66
N GLU A 135 -8.43 -20.16 -8.80
CA GLU A 135 -7.89 -19.78 -10.12
C GLU A 135 -7.59 -18.27 -10.21
N ALA A 136 -8.28 -17.45 -9.42
CA ALA A 136 -8.04 -16.02 -9.32
C ALA A 136 -6.71 -15.64 -8.63
N THR A 137 -6.02 -16.59 -7.99
CA THR A 137 -4.69 -16.37 -7.42
C THR A 137 -3.60 -16.57 -8.47
N GLN A 138 -2.58 -15.72 -8.44
CA GLN A 138 -1.50 -15.75 -9.44
C GLN A 138 -0.69 -17.06 -9.40
N GLU A 139 -0.42 -17.58 -8.20
CA GLU A 139 0.22 -18.89 -8.00
C GLU A 139 -0.66 -19.71 -7.05
N HIS A 140 -1.20 -20.83 -7.55
CA HIS A 140 -1.94 -21.80 -6.74
C HIS A 140 -1.51 -23.25 -6.97
N SER A 141 -1.82 -24.09 -5.99
CA SER A 141 -1.70 -25.54 -6.09
C SER A 141 -2.74 -26.24 -5.21
N CYS A 142 -2.98 -27.53 -5.44
CA CYS A 142 -3.90 -28.31 -4.63
C CYS A 142 -3.18 -28.96 -3.45
N ARG A 143 -3.69 -28.74 -2.24
CA ARG A 143 -3.30 -29.53 -1.07
C ARG A 143 -3.92 -30.92 -1.14
N ARG A 144 -3.38 -31.86 -0.34
CA ARG A 144 -3.85 -33.26 -0.31
C ARG A 144 -5.31 -33.40 0.12
N ASP A 145 -5.81 -32.46 0.91
CA ASP A 145 -7.20 -32.40 1.36
C ASP A 145 -8.14 -31.72 0.35
N GLY A 146 -7.64 -31.37 -0.84
CA GLY A 146 -8.40 -30.70 -1.90
C GLY A 146 -8.57 -29.19 -1.69
N SER A 147 -7.99 -28.60 -0.64
CA SER A 147 -8.00 -27.17 -0.44
C SER A 147 -7.03 -26.43 -1.37
N CYS A 148 -7.35 -25.17 -1.68
CA CYS A 148 -6.52 -24.29 -2.47
C CYS A 148 -5.33 -23.78 -1.65
N ALA A 149 -4.10 -24.05 -2.10
CA ALA A 149 -2.89 -23.37 -1.62
C ALA A 149 -2.54 -22.21 -2.54
N PHE A 150 -1.95 -21.16 -1.99
CA PHE A 150 -1.45 -20.01 -2.76
C PHE A 150 0.02 -19.71 -2.44
N GLY A 151 0.69 -19.09 -3.42
CA GLY A 151 1.91 -18.33 -3.23
C GLY A 151 1.71 -16.88 -3.67
N ALA A 152 2.27 -15.94 -2.92
CA ALA A 152 2.28 -14.53 -3.24
C ALA A 152 3.69 -13.97 -3.07
N PHE A 153 4.17 -13.25 -4.08
CA PHE A 153 5.51 -12.66 -4.10
C PHE A 153 5.42 -11.15 -3.98
N TYR A 154 6.26 -10.60 -3.11
CA TYR A 154 6.35 -9.19 -2.82
C TYR A 154 7.78 -8.71 -2.97
N GLY A 155 7.92 -7.40 -3.06
CA GLY A 155 9.23 -6.75 -2.96
C GLY A 155 10.07 -7.23 -1.77
N ALA A 156 9.40 -7.55 -0.66
CA ALA A 156 10.00 -7.95 0.60
C ALA A 156 10.27 -9.46 0.74
N GLY A 157 9.73 -10.32 -0.12
CA GLY A 157 9.80 -11.78 0.02
C GLY A 157 8.47 -12.45 -0.33
N ASP A 158 8.20 -13.63 0.23
CA ASP A 158 7.05 -14.44 -0.16
C ASP A 158 6.14 -14.84 1.01
N ALA A 159 4.85 -14.95 0.71
CA ALA A 159 3.81 -15.44 1.60
C ALA A 159 3.15 -16.67 0.97
N ARG A 160 3.03 -17.76 1.72
CA ARG A 160 2.36 -18.99 1.31
C ARG A 160 1.34 -19.44 2.33
N GLY A 161 0.28 -20.10 1.86
CA GLY A 161 -0.80 -20.50 2.73
C GLY A 161 -1.93 -21.21 2.01
N SER A 162 -3.12 -21.16 2.60
CA SER A 162 -4.37 -21.64 2.00
C SER A 162 -5.32 -20.49 1.73
N ILE A 163 -6.14 -20.61 0.68
CA ILE A 163 -7.23 -19.68 0.42
C ILE A 163 -8.48 -20.12 1.17
N GLY A 164 -9.14 -19.14 1.79
CA GLY A 164 -10.43 -19.32 2.44
C GLY A 164 -11.33 -18.11 2.23
N THR A 165 -12.59 -18.25 2.60
CA THR A 165 -13.51 -17.12 2.76
C THR A 165 -13.84 -16.92 4.23
N GLU A 166 -14.01 -15.67 4.62
CA GLU A 166 -14.29 -15.30 6.00
C GLU A 166 -15.02 -13.94 6.06
N VAL A 167 -15.73 -13.69 7.15
CA VAL A 167 -16.35 -12.40 7.44
C VAL A 167 -15.31 -11.45 8.04
N PHE A 168 -15.03 -10.37 7.31
CA PHE A 168 -14.23 -9.25 7.76
C PHE A 168 -15.15 -8.14 8.24
N THR A 169 -14.83 -7.53 9.37
CA THR A 169 -15.57 -6.39 9.92
C THR A 169 -14.62 -5.20 10.07
N PHE A 170 -15.00 -4.09 9.46
CA PHE A 170 -14.32 -2.79 9.52
C PHE A 170 -15.13 -1.83 10.40
N GLN A 171 -14.67 -0.59 10.55
CA GLN A 171 -15.33 0.39 11.43
C GLN A 171 -16.83 0.57 11.10
N ASN A 172 -17.17 0.68 9.82
CA ASN A 172 -18.54 0.93 9.35
C ASN A 172 -19.01 -0.12 8.33
N GLY A 173 -18.88 -1.41 8.65
CA GLY A 173 -19.46 -2.48 7.83
C GLY A 173 -18.76 -3.81 7.98
N SER A 174 -19.38 -4.85 7.43
CA SER A 174 -18.77 -6.17 7.29
C SER A 174 -19.02 -6.74 5.90
N GLY A 175 -18.11 -7.60 5.47
CA GLY A 175 -18.18 -8.25 4.17
C GLY A 175 -17.55 -9.62 4.23
N ARG A 176 -18.05 -10.55 3.42
CA ARG A 176 -17.39 -11.84 3.24
C ARG A 176 -16.34 -11.70 2.15
N LEU A 177 -15.09 -11.93 2.53
CA LEU A 177 -13.94 -11.78 1.66
C LEU A 177 -13.20 -13.11 1.52
N THR A 178 -12.69 -13.35 0.33
CA THR A 178 -11.66 -14.32 0.02
C THR A 178 -10.32 -13.77 0.46
N PHE A 179 -9.55 -14.56 1.20
CA PHE A 179 -8.27 -14.14 1.76
C PHE A 179 -7.30 -15.32 1.87
N GLY A 180 -6.02 -14.99 1.98
CA GLY A 180 -4.95 -15.93 2.28
C GLY A 180 -4.75 -16.13 3.79
N CYS A 181 -4.87 -17.38 4.22
CA CYS A 181 -4.49 -17.84 5.56
C CYS A 181 -3.05 -18.33 5.51
N VAL A 182 -2.10 -17.46 5.90
CA VAL A 182 -0.65 -17.70 5.74
C VAL A 182 -0.14 -18.68 6.79
N ASP A 183 0.58 -19.71 6.32
CA ASP A 183 1.25 -20.70 7.16
C ASP A 183 2.78 -20.75 6.97
N SER A 184 3.31 -20.03 5.98
CA SER A 184 4.73 -19.75 5.79
C SER A 184 4.92 -18.34 5.24
N LEU A 185 5.72 -17.53 5.93
CA LEU A 185 6.01 -16.15 5.56
C LEU A 185 7.52 -15.92 5.62
N MET A 186 8.13 -15.91 4.44
CA MET A 186 9.56 -15.65 4.26
C MET A 186 9.73 -14.25 3.71
N ILE A 187 9.59 -13.27 4.60
CA ILE A 187 9.83 -11.88 4.26
C ILE A 187 11.01 -11.32 5.03
N SER A 188 11.66 -10.39 4.36
CA SER A 188 12.55 -9.38 4.89
C SER A 188 12.19 -8.92 6.33
N PRO A 189 13.07 -9.12 7.32
CA PRO A 189 12.77 -8.82 8.72
C PRO A 189 12.31 -7.37 8.92
N GLY A 190 11.24 -7.19 9.68
CA GLY A 190 10.66 -5.87 9.95
C GLY A 190 9.71 -5.35 8.87
N SER A 191 9.50 -6.06 7.75
CA SER A 191 8.64 -5.63 6.63
C SER A 191 7.15 -5.47 6.98
N LEU A 192 6.66 -6.17 8.01
CA LEU A 192 5.31 -5.97 8.57
C LEU A 192 5.30 -5.11 9.84
N ASP A 193 6.47 -4.87 10.45
CA ASP A 193 6.63 -4.21 11.75
C ASP A 193 5.54 -4.56 12.79
N GLY A 194 5.24 -5.86 12.91
CA GLY A 194 4.28 -6.36 13.88
C GLY A 194 2.83 -6.45 13.39
N ALA A 195 2.50 -5.96 12.19
CA ALA A 195 1.19 -6.18 11.58
C ALA A 195 0.92 -7.68 11.36
N SER A 196 -0.35 -8.07 11.38
CA SER A 196 -0.80 -9.44 11.14
C SER A 196 -0.75 -9.86 9.67
N GLY A 197 -0.83 -8.89 8.75
CA GLY A 197 -0.74 -9.17 7.32
C GLY A 197 -0.90 -7.94 6.43
N LEU A 198 -1.62 -8.10 5.32
CA LEU A 198 -1.72 -7.11 4.24
C LEU A 198 -3.11 -7.12 3.60
N ILE A 199 -3.61 -5.95 3.23
CA ILE A 199 -4.83 -5.73 2.45
C ILE A 199 -4.42 -5.14 1.11
N GLY A 200 -4.60 -5.93 0.05
CA GLY A 200 -4.36 -5.49 -1.31
C GLY A 200 -5.48 -4.60 -1.85
N LEU A 201 -5.10 -3.49 -2.47
CA LEU A 201 -5.96 -2.52 -3.15
C LEU A 201 -5.70 -2.48 -4.66
N GLY A 202 -4.96 -3.45 -5.18
CA GLY A 202 -4.67 -3.60 -6.61
C GLY A 202 -5.90 -3.83 -7.48
N ARG A 203 -5.66 -3.93 -8.78
CA ARG A 203 -6.69 -4.01 -9.82
C ARG A 203 -7.25 -5.42 -10.06
N GLY A 204 -6.72 -6.44 -9.39
CA GLY A 204 -7.13 -7.83 -9.59
C GLY A 204 -8.34 -8.23 -8.74
N PRO A 205 -8.88 -9.44 -9.02
CA PRO A 205 -10.16 -9.89 -8.47
C PRO A 205 -10.15 -10.13 -6.95
N LEU A 206 -8.98 -10.38 -6.37
CA LEU A 206 -8.81 -10.67 -4.95
C LEU A 206 -8.54 -9.41 -4.10
N SER A 207 -8.52 -8.21 -4.69
CA SER A 207 -8.36 -6.96 -3.94
C SER A 207 -9.62 -6.59 -3.15
N LEU A 208 -9.46 -5.83 -2.08
CA LEU A 208 -10.57 -5.35 -1.26
C LEU A 208 -11.62 -4.61 -2.11
N VAL A 209 -11.14 -3.79 -3.04
CA VAL A 209 -11.99 -2.95 -3.89
C VAL A 209 -12.82 -3.80 -4.83
N SER A 210 -12.21 -4.80 -5.47
CA SER A 210 -12.91 -5.75 -6.36
C SER A 210 -13.93 -6.60 -5.60
N GLN A 211 -13.54 -7.18 -4.46
CA GLN A 211 -14.38 -8.09 -3.68
C GLN A 211 -15.59 -7.39 -3.03
N THR A 212 -15.46 -6.11 -2.68
CA THR A 212 -16.57 -5.31 -2.14
C THR A 212 -17.46 -4.70 -3.23
N GLY A 213 -17.13 -4.90 -4.52
CA GLY A 213 -17.83 -4.30 -5.64
C GLY A 213 -17.64 -2.78 -5.76
N ALA A 214 -16.75 -2.20 -4.94
CA ALA A 214 -16.45 -0.78 -4.96
C ALA A 214 -15.83 -0.39 -6.31
N LYS A 215 -16.19 0.80 -6.79
CA LYS A 215 -15.65 1.36 -8.04
C LYS A 215 -14.63 2.45 -7.83
N LYS A 216 -14.41 2.84 -6.57
CA LYS A 216 -13.46 3.87 -6.19
C LYS A 216 -12.99 3.68 -4.76
N PHE A 217 -11.80 4.17 -4.48
CA PHE A 217 -11.27 4.34 -3.13
C PHE A 217 -10.38 5.57 -3.07
N SER A 218 -10.20 6.14 -1.88
CA SER A 218 -9.34 7.29 -1.68
C SER A 218 -8.61 7.20 -0.35
N TYR A 219 -7.40 7.74 -0.29
CA TYR A 219 -6.68 7.88 0.98
C TYR A 219 -5.99 9.25 1.09
N CYS A 220 -5.77 9.67 2.32
CA CYS A 220 -5.04 10.90 2.64
C CYS A 220 -4.09 10.61 3.79
N HIS A 221 -2.80 10.76 3.52
CA HIS A 221 -1.75 10.48 4.49
C HIS A 221 -1.35 11.74 5.24
N THR A 222 -1.49 11.68 6.57
CA THR A 222 -1.00 12.73 7.48
C THR A 222 0.52 12.86 7.37
N PRO A 223 1.08 14.04 7.71
CA PRO A 223 2.52 14.24 7.73
C PRO A 223 3.23 13.16 8.55
N TYR A 224 4.33 12.68 7.97
CA TYR A 224 5.13 11.59 8.48
C TYR A 224 5.92 11.99 9.71
N LEU A 225 6.41 13.24 9.67
CA LEU A 225 7.06 13.92 10.77
C LEU A 225 5.97 14.54 11.64
N ARG A 226 5.44 13.74 12.56
CA ARG A 226 4.46 14.23 13.53
C ARG A 226 5.11 15.30 14.40
N SER A 227 4.66 16.54 14.25
CA SER A 227 4.89 17.58 15.26
C SER A 227 3.93 17.37 16.43
N ASN A 228 4.20 17.99 17.59
CA ASN A 228 3.23 18.03 18.69
C ASN A 228 1.86 18.57 18.27
N ALA A 229 1.78 19.36 17.19
CA ALA A 229 0.53 19.88 16.63
C ALA A 229 -0.31 18.83 15.85
N THR A 230 0.26 17.64 15.59
CA THR A 230 -0.40 16.52 14.89
C THR A 230 -0.52 15.26 15.76
N ALA A 231 -0.29 15.38 17.06
CA ALA A 231 -0.41 14.29 18.02
C ALA A 231 -1.88 13.82 18.07
N GLY A 232 -2.14 12.56 17.68
CA GLY A 232 -3.49 11.99 17.62
C GLY A 232 -4.19 12.10 16.27
N ALA A 233 -3.57 12.70 15.25
CA ALA A 233 -4.12 12.70 13.90
C ALA A 233 -3.95 11.33 13.22
N SER A 234 -5.04 10.84 12.63
CA SER A 234 -5.08 9.57 11.92
C SER A 234 -5.21 9.80 10.42
N SER A 235 -4.60 8.91 9.64
CA SER A 235 -4.83 8.87 8.21
C SER A 235 -6.09 8.06 7.93
N HIS A 236 -6.69 8.21 6.75
CA HIS A 236 -7.94 7.53 6.43
C HIS A 236 -7.92 6.91 5.05
N LEU A 237 -8.49 5.71 4.95
CA LEU A 237 -8.86 5.04 3.70
C LEU A 237 -10.39 5.04 3.60
N PHE A 238 -10.90 5.47 2.45
CA PHE A 238 -12.32 5.47 2.13
C PHE A 238 -12.55 4.59 0.91
N VAL A 239 -13.57 3.74 0.95
CA VAL A 239 -13.88 2.78 -0.12
C VAL A 239 -15.34 2.94 -0.53
N GLY A 240 -15.64 2.79 -1.81
CA GLY A 240 -16.99 2.90 -2.34
C GLY A 240 -17.52 4.34 -2.29
N ASP A 241 -18.79 4.52 -1.95
CA ASP A 241 -19.46 5.83 -1.99
C ASP A 241 -18.82 6.89 -1.08
N SER A 242 -18.18 6.46 0.01
CA SER A 242 -17.45 7.30 0.96
C SER A 242 -16.14 7.85 0.39
N ALA A 243 -15.66 7.32 -0.74
CA ALA A 243 -14.47 7.83 -1.40
C ALA A 243 -14.79 9.11 -2.19
N SER A 244 -14.25 10.22 -1.72
CA SER A 244 -14.35 11.54 -2.34
C SER A 244 -13.12 12.35 -2.01
N LEU A 245 -12.80 13.36 -2.82
CA LEU A 245 -11.74 14.31 -2.53
C LEU A 245 -12.28 15.46 -1.66
N SER A 246 -11.53 15.81 -0.63
CA SER A 246 -11.76 16.99 0.23
C SER A 246 -10.44 17.74 0.44
N GLY A 247 -10.43 19.06 0.30
CA GLY A 247 -9.17 19.82 0.20
C GLY A 247 -9.36 21.24 -0.30
N GLY A 248 -8.30 22.04 -0.19
CA GLY A 248 -8.32 23.49 -0.45
C GLY A 248 -7.78 23.92 -1.82
N SER A 249 -7.39 22.97 -2.67
CA SER A 249 -6.78 23.25 -3.99
C SER A 249 -7.60 22.63 -5.12
N PRO A 250 -7.47 23.12 -6.37
CA PRO A 250 -8.16 22.52 -7.51
C PRO A 250 -7.77 21.06 -7.71
N VAL A 251 -8.77 20.22 -7.99
CA VAL A 251 -8.57 18.81 -8.36
C VAL A 251 -7.75 18.71 -9.64
N LYS A 252 -6.77 17.82 -9.63
CA LYS A 252 -5.99 17.40 -10.80
C LYS A 252 -6.25 15.93 -11.06
N SER A 253 -6.36 15.57 -12.33
CA SER A 253 -6.83 14.25 -12.76
C SER A 253 -5.98 13.74 -13.91
N MET A 254 -5.71 12.44 -13.93
CA MET A 254 -4.98 11.76 -15.00
C MET A 254 -5.50 10.35 -15.21
N SER A 255 -5.63 9.92 -16.46
CA SER A 255 -5.96 8.54 -16.78
C SER A 255 -4.80 7.62 -16.42
N PHE A 256 -5.10 6.42 -15.91
CA PHE A 256 -4.09 5.39 -15.72
C PHE A 256 -3.50 4.97 -17.08
N VAL A 257 -2.24 4.56 -17.05
CA VAL A 257 -1.60 3.89 -18.18
C VAL A 257 -1.97 2.42 -18.12
N GLN A 258 -2.31 1.83 -19.27
CA GLN A 258 -2.57 0.39 -19.36
C GLN A 258 -1.26 -0.39 -19.22
N GLY A 259 -1.11 -1.10 -18.10
CA GLY A 259 0.00 -2.00 -17.84
C GLY A 259 -0.26 -3.44 -18.32
N PRO A 260 0.72 -4.34 -18.16
CA PRO A 260 0.52 -5.78 -18.36
C PRO A 260 -0.59 -6.31 -17.44
N LYS A 261 -1.43 -7.22 -17.95
CA LYS A 261 -2.61 -7.72 -17.21
C LYS A 261 -2.23 -8.59 -16.01
N GLU A 262 -1.01 -9.11 -16.00
CA GLU A 262 -0.47 -9.98 -14.98
C GLU A 262 -0.14 -9.23 -13.69
N TYR A 263 -0.01 -7.90 -13.75
CA TYR A 263 0.32 -7.06 -12.61
C TYR A 263 -0.86 -6.16 -12.22
N PRO A 264 -1.22 -6.10 -10.94
CA PRO A 264 -2.37 -5.33 -10.49
C PRO A 264 -2.08 -3.84 -10.26
N PHE A 265 -0.99 -3.32 -10.82
CA PHE A 265 -0.48 -2.01 -10.47
C PHE A 265 -1.27 -0.85 -11.09
N TYR A 266 -1.24 0.29 -10.41
CA TYR A 266 -1.75 1.56 -10.90
C TYR A 266 -0.63 2.36 -11.57
N TYR A 267 -0.47 2.18 -12.89
CA TYR A 267 0.50 2.93 -13.67
C TYR A 267 0.01 4.35 -13.98
N VAL A 268 0.88 5.34 -13.78
CA VAL A 268 0.58 6.76 -14.00
C VAL A 268 1.48 7.35 -15.09
N PRO A 269 0.98 8.31 -15.89
CA PRO A 269 1.69 8.82 -17.05
C PRO A 269 2.65 9.96 -16.68
N LEU A 270 3.71 9.67 -15.90
CA LEU A 270 4.72 10.67 -15.57
C LEU A 270 5.52 11.04 -16.84
N VAL A 271 5.55 12.33 -17.18
CA VAL A 271 6.19 12.86 -18.41
C VAL A 271 7.33 13.84 -18.13
N GLY A 272 7.63 14.10 -16.86
CA GLY A 272 8.73 14.97 -16.49
C GLY A 272 8.77 15.29 -15.01
N ILE A 273 9.91 15.84 -14.61
CA ILE A 273 10.15 16.35 -13.26
C ILE A 273 10.73 17.76 -13.41
N SER A 274 10.32 18.68 -12.54
CA SER A 274 10.95 20.00 -12.42
C SER A 274 11.46 20.23 -11.00
N VAL A 275 12.56 20.97 -10.88
CA VAL A 275 13.15 21.42 -9.61
C VAL A 275 13.19 22.94 -9.63
N GLY A 276 12.42 23.58 -8.75
CA GLY A 276 12.16 25.01 -8.80
C GLY A 276 11.53 25.37 -10.15
N GLN A 277 12.21 26.21 -10.93
CA GLN A 277 11.77 26.60 -12.27
C GLN A 277 12.42 25.77 -13.39
N THR A 278 13.34 24.86 -13.06
CA THR A 278 14.08 24.07 -14.05
C THR A 278 13.35 22.78 -14.34
N ARG A 279 12.85 22.60 -15.57
CA ARG A 279 12.40 21.30 -16.06
C ARG A 279 13.59 20.41 -16.41
N LEU A 280 13.64 19.22 -15.84
CA LEU A 280 14.75 18.29 -16.04
C LEU A 280 14.72 17.68 -17.45
N SER A 281 15.90 17.53 -18.05
CA SER A 281 16.07 16.85 -19.33
C SER A 281 16.06 15.33 -19.14
N ILE A 282 14.86 14.76 -19.01
CA ILE A 282 14.66 13.32 -18.83
C ILE A 282 13.99 12.77 -20.10
N PRO A 283 14.60 11.80 -20.80
CA PRO A 283 13.97 11.17 -21.96
C PRO A 283 12.62 10.52 -21.57
N PRO A 284 11.52 10.72 -22.32
CA PRO A 284 10.22 10.12 -21.99
C PRO A 284 10.25 8.59 -21.88
N THR A 285 11.17 7.94 -22.59
CA THR A 285 11.39 6.48 -22.53
C THR A 285 11.80 5.98 -21.14
N VAL A 286 12.33 6.84 -20.27
CA VAL A 286 12.67 6.49 -18.88
C VAL A 286 11.43 6.16 -18.05
N PHE A 287 10.29 6.80 -18.34
CA PHE A 287 9.02 6.58 -17.65
C PHE A 287 8.07 5.65 -18.42
N ALA A 288 8.42 5.25 -19.64
CA ALA A 288 7.59 4.39 -20.46
C ALA A 288 7.59 2.95 -19.93
N LEU A 289 6.46 2.27 -20.11
CA LEU A 289 6.40 0.82 -20.03
C LEU A 289 7.26 0.21 -21.14
N LYS A 290 8.05 -0.82 -20.82
CA LYS A 290 8.83 -1.52 -21.84
C LYS A 290 7.91 -2.45 -22.62
N GLU A 291 8.03 -2.44 -23.94
CA GLU A 291 7.19 -3.22 -24.87
C GLU A 291 7.28 -4.74 -24.64
N ASN A 292 8.38 -5.23 -24.11
CA ASN A 292 8.62 -6.65 -23.82
C ASN A 292 7.99 -7.11 -22.50
N GLY A 293 7.27 -6.24 -21.78
CA GLY A 293 6.64 -6.56 -20.50
C GLY A 293 7.60 -6.74 -19.31
N THR A 294 8.91 -6.56 -19.50
CA THR A 294 9.94 -6.79 -18.46
C THR A 294 10.18 -5.56 -17.58
N GLY A 295 9.14 -4.80 -17.26
CA GLY A 295 9.18 -3.63 -16.37
C GLY A 295 9.17 -2.27 -17.08
N GLY A 296 9.63 -1.23 -16.39
CA GLY A 296 9.41 0.17 -16.77
C GLY A 296 8.06 0.70 -16.28
N GLY A 297 7.69 1.89 -16.71
CA GLY A 297 6.53 2.59 -16.17
C GLY A 297 6.78 3.28 -14.83
N VAL A 298 5.75 3.96 -14.35
CA VAL A 298 5.71 4.61 -13.04
C VAL A 298 4.43 4.19 -12.35
N ILE A 299 4.51 3.72 -11.10
CA ILE A 299 3.33 3.36 -10.31
C ILE A 299 3.20 4.24 -9.07
N VAL A 300 1.98 4.29 -8.52
CA VAL A 300 1.72 4.82 -7.19
C VAL A 300 1.49 3.65 -6.23
N ASP A 301 2.31 3.53 -5.20
CA ASP A 301 2.33 2.37 -4.32
C ASP A 301 2.27 2.73 -2.84
N SER A 302 1.12 2.48 -2.21
CA SER A 302 0.96 2.63 -0.76
C SER A 302 1.73 1.59 0.05
N GLY A 303 2.14 0.49 -0.58
CA GLY A 303 3.04 -0.52 -0.04
C GLY A 303 4.51 -0.07 0.02
N THR A 304 4.85 1.09 -0.55
CA THR A 304 6.22 1.62 -0.58
C THR A 304 6.34 2.93 0.24
N PRO A 305 7.17 2.98 1.30
CA PRO A 305 7.32 4.17 2.14
C PRO A 305 7.84 5.40 1.39
N THR A 306 8.89 5.27 0.58
CA THR A 306 9.55 6.41 -0.08
C THR A 306 9.68 6.20 -1.59
N THR A 307 9.65 7.29 -2.34
CA THR A 307 9.73 7.24 -3.80
C THR A 307 11.09 6.72 -4.27
N ALA A 308 11.03 5.83 -5.26
CA ALA A 308 12.17 5.31 -5.98
C ALA A 308 12.05 5.65 -7.46
N LEU A 309 13.05 6.34 -8.01
CA LEU A 309 13.05 6.74 -9.42
C LEU A 309 14.03 5.88 -10.21
N ALA A 310 13.65 5.51 -11.43
CA ALA A 310 14.56 4.90 -12.37
C ALA A 310 15.83 5.75 -12.50
N GLN A 311 17.00 5.10 -12.61
CA GLN A 311 18.30 5.79 -12.66
C GLN A 311 18.35 6.96 -13.67
N GLY A 312 17.70 6.80 -14.84
CA GLY A 312 17.63 7.84 -15.86
C GLY A 312 16.86 9.12 -15.47
N ALA A 313 16.05 9.06 -14.41
CA ALA A 313 15.36 10.20 -13.83
C ALA A 313 16.01 10.66 -12.51
N TYR A 314 16.47 9.71 -11.68
CA TYR A 314 17.14 10.00 -10.42
C TYR A 314 18.47 10.76 -10.61
N GLY A 315 19.25 10.39 -11.62
CA GLY A 315 20.51 11.07 -11.96
C GLY A 315 20.32 12.57 -12.23
N PRO A 316 19.51 12.95 -13.25
CA PRO A 316 19.22 14.36 -13.54
C PRO A 316 18.62 15.12 -12.35
N LEU A 317 17.78 14.47 -11.53
CA LEU A 317 17.20 15.08 -10.32
C LEU A 317 18.29 15.45 -9.31
N THR A 318 19.17 14.50 -8.98
CA THR A 318 20.22 14.76 -7.99
C THR A 318 21.28 15.74 -8.51
N GLU A 319 21.56 15.73 -9.81
CA GLU A 319 22.46 16.71 -10.45
C GLU A 319 21.90 18.15 -10.34
N GLU A 320 20.62 18.35 -10.69
CA GLU A 320 20.01 19.67 -10.61
C GLU A 320 19.86 20.16 -9.16
N LEU A 321 19.52 19.28 -8.22
CA LEU A 321 19.49 19.61 -6.79
C LEU A 321 20.87 20.01 -6.29
N ARG A 322 21.94 19.29 -6.66
CA ARG A 322 23.32 19.67 -6.32
C ARG A 322 23.68 21.05 -6.87
N ARG A 323 23.26 21.34 -8.09
CA ARG A 323 23.49 22.63 -8.74
C ARG A 323 22.79 23.78 -8.00
N GLN A 324 21.52 23.61 -7.67
CA GLN A 324 20.73 24.65 -6.98
C GLN A 324 21.12 24.82 -5.51
N LEU A 325 21.53 23.74 -4.83
CA LEU A 325 21.95 23.74 -3.42
C LEU A 325 23.45 23.94 -3.22
N ASN A 326 24.18 24.33 -4.28
CA ASN A 326 25.62 24.53 -4.20
C ASN A 326 25.98 25.49 -3.05
N GLY A 327 26.94 25.10 -2.21
CA GLY A 327 27.34 25.83 -1.00
C GLY A 327 26.42 25.67 0.22
N SER A 328 25.28 24.99 0.10
CA SER A 328 24.40 24.63 1.23
C SER A 328 24.43 23.13 1.58
N LEU A 329 25.02 22.31 0.72
CA LEU A 329 25.18 20.87 0.95
C LEU A 329 26.13 20.59 2.11
N VAL A 330 25.75 19.63 2.96
CA VAL A 330 26.58 19.10 4.04
C VAL A 330 26.78 17.59 3.86
N PRO A 331 27.85 16.99 4.40
CA PRO A 331 28.02 15.55 4.37
C PRO A 331 26.82 14.83 5.02
N PRO A 332 26.33 13.73 4.41
CA PRO A 332 25.30 12.92 5.05
C PRO A 332 25.83 12.29 6.35
N PRO A 333 24.97 12.03 7.34
CA PRO A 333 25.37 11.28 8.53
C PRO A 333 25.93 9.90 8.14
N ALA A 334 26.99 9.47 8.83
CA ALA A 334 27.61 8.16 8.59
C ALA A 334 26.56 7.03 8.67
N ASP A 335 26.67 6.05 7.78
CA ASP A 335 25.80 4.87 7.70
C ASP A 335 24.28 5.15 7.54
N SER A 336 23.89 6.41 7.29
CA SER A 336 22.48 6.78 7.07
C SER A 336 21.92 6.29 5.73
N GLY A 337 22.82 6.03 4.78
CA GLY A 337 22.46 5.73 3.40
C GLY A 337 21.93 6.94 2.62
N MET A 338 21.92 8.15 3.16
CA MET A 338 21.47 9.35 2.43
C MET A 338 22.53 9.88 1.47
N GLU A 339 22.09 10.54 0.41
CA GLU A 339 22.98 11.06 -0.63
C GLU A 339 23.10 12.60 -0.62
N LEU A 340 21.97 13.31 -0.49
CA LEU A 340 21.94 14.77 -0.50
C LEU A 340 21.38 15.28 0.82
N CYS A 341 22.14 16.13 1.51
CA CYS A 341 21.76 16.72 2.78
C CYS A 341 22.13 18.20 2.83
N VAL A 342 21.37 18.97 3.61
CA VAL A 342 21.63 20.37 3.96
C VAL A 342 21.53 20.53 5.47
N ALA A 343 22.04 21.63 6.02
CA ALA A 343 21.77 21.97 7.40
C ALA A 343 20.26 22.20 7.61
N VAL A 344 19.67 21.78 8.73
CA VAL A 344 18.23 21.97 9.04
C VAL A 344 17.82 23.45 8.91
N ALA A 345 18.67 24.37 9.37
CA ALA A 345 18.45 25.82 9.24
C ALA A 345 18.39 26.33 7.78
N LYS A 346 18.85 25.52 6.83
CA LYS A 346 18.87 25.78 5.38
C LYS A 346 17.82 24.97 4.62
N GLU A 347 16.99 24.16 5.27
CA GLU A 347 15.96 23.37 4.57
C GLU A 347 15.01 24.25 3.72
N LYS A 348 14.73 25.48 4.16
CA LYS A 348 13.97 26.48 3.39
C LYS A 348 14.58 26.89 2.04
N THR A 349 15.86 26.57 1.79
CA THR A 349 16.51 26.82 0.49
C THR A 349 16.34 25.65 -0.46
N VAL A 350 15.81 24.52 0.01
CA VAL A 350 15.43 23.39 -0.85
C VAL A 350 14.29 23.84 -1.75
N PRO A 351 14.43 23.73 -3.08
CA PRO A 351 13.39 24.16 -4.01
C PRO A 351 12.16 23.26 -3.92
N SER A 352 10.99 23.69 -4.40
CA SER A 352 9.90 22.73 -4.65
C SER A 352 10.24 21.85 -5.85
N MET A 353 9.77 20.59 -5.84
CA MET A 353 9.80 19.70 -7.00
C MET A 353 8.40 19.60 -7.60
N VAL A 354 8.28 19.26 -8.89
CA VAL A 354 6.99 18.98 -9.52
C VAL A 354 7.09 17.67 -10.29
N PHE A 355 6.15 16.76 -10.05
CA PHE A 355 5.89 15.64 -10.95
C PHE A 355 4.85 16.06 -11.98
N HIS A 356 5.25 16.03 -13.25
CA HIS A 356 4.38 16.39 -14.37
C HIS A 356 3.77 15.14 -14.96
N PHE A 357 2.45 15.02 -14.90
CA PHE A 357 1.73 13.92 -15.55
C PHE A 357 1.13 14.38 -16.88
N SER A 358 0.96 13.44 -17.81
CA SER A 358 0.24 13.70 -19.07
C SER A 358 -1.17 14.24 -18.78
N GLY A 359 -1.68 15.08 -19.67
CA GLY A 359 -2.95 15.79 -19.46
C GLY A 359 -2.85 17.07 -18.60
N GLY A 360 -1.64 17.47 -18.18
CA GLY A 360 -1.41 18.72 -17.46
C GLY A 360 -1.71 18.64 -15.96
N ALA A 361 -1.77 17.43 -15.40
CA ALA A 361 -1.87 17.21 -13.97
C ALA A 361 -0.48 17.37 -13.35
N ASP A 362 -0.22 18.54 -12.78
CA ASP A 362 1.05 18.84 -12.11
C ASP A 362 0.91 18.62 -10.60
N MET A 363 1.75 17.74 -10.05
CA MET A 363 1.81 17.47 -8.62
C MET A 363 3.02 18.19 -8.01
N VAL A 364 2.75 19.29 -7.32
CA VAL A 364 3.78 20.07 -6.61
C VAL A 364 4.16 19.36 -5.32
N LEU A 365 5.47 19.20 -5.09
CA LEU A 365 6.10 18.59 -3.94
C LEU A 365 6.97 19.65 -3.24
N PRO A 366 6.44 20.35 -2.23
CA PRO A 366 7.27 21.21 -1.39
C PRO A 366 8.35 20.39 -0.64
N PRO A 367 9.41 21.03 -0.12
CA PRO A 367 10.54 20.35 0.51
C PRO A 367 10.17 19.26 1.52
N GLU A 368 9.16 19.52 2.37
CA GLU A 368 8.67 18.57 3.37
C GLU A 368 8.13 17.25 2.80
N ASN A 369 7.80 17.21 1.51
CA ASN A 369 7.39 15.98 0.82
C ASN A 369 8.57 15.14 0.31
N TYR A 370 9.81 15.63 0.36
CA TYR A 370 10.96 14.86 -0.13
C TYR A 370 12.27 15.13 0.61
N TRP A 371 12.21 15.87 1.71
CA TRP A 371 13.33 16.19 2.59
C TRP A 371 12.91 15.97 4.05
N ALA A 372 13.83 15.46 4.89
CA ALA A 372 13.54 15.24 6.30
C ALA A 372 14.79 15.34 7.20
N PRO A 373 14.65 15.89 8.42
CA PRO A 373 15.72 15.95 9.40
C PRO A 373 16.12 14.54 9.86
N LEU A 374 17.42 14.26 9.80
CA LEU A 374 18.03 13.05 10.37
C LEU A 374 18.64 13.28 11.74
N ASP A 375 18.84 14.53 12.13
CA ASP A 375 19.23 14.95 13.47
C ASP A 375 18.95 16.46 13.61
N ASP A 376 19.32 17.06 14.73
CA ASP A 376 19.08 18.49 14.99
C ASP A 376 19.84 19.43 14.04
N SER A 377 20.84 18.92 13.31
CA SER A 377 21.74 19.69 12.45
C SER A 377 21.52 19.42 10.97
N THR A 378 21.12 18.22 10.58
CA THR A 378 21.17 17.73 9.20
C THR A 378 19.80 17.25 8.72
N SER A 379 19.42 17.69 7.52
CA SER A 379 18.20 17.28 6.83
C SER A 379 18.54 16.77 5.44
N CYS A 380 17.92 15.67 5.01
CA CYS A 380 18.34 14.92 3.83
C CYS A 380 17.19 14.55 2.88
N MET A 381 17.52 14.33 1.61
CA MET A 381 16.58 13.87 0.58
C MET A 381 16.05 12.46 0.86
N VAL A 382 14.73 12.31 0.90
CA VAL A 382 14.02 11.06 1.22
C VAL A 382 13.52 10.39 -0.07
N MET A 383 14.45 10.11 -0.99
CA MET A 383 14.20 9.41 -2.25
C MET A 383 15.42 8.57 -2.60
N HIS A 384 15.25 7.57 -3.47
CA HIS A 384 16.35 6.71 -3.87
C HIS A 384 16.22 6.28 -5.34
N THR A 385 17.29 5.67 -5.85
CA THR A 385 17.33 5.13 -7.21
C THR A 385 16.88 3.67 -7.26
N ILE A 386 16.39 3.25 -8.43
CA ILE A 386 16.08 1.87 -8.78
C ILE A 386 16.44 1.59 -10.25
N ASN A 387 16.78 0.35 -10.57
CA ASN A 387 17.13 -0.08 -11.94
C ASN A 387 15.93 -0.60 -12.76
N SER A 388 14.72 -0.56 -12.21
CA SER A 388 13.51 -1.11 -12.86
C SER A 388 12.46 -0.01 -13.10
N MET A 389 11.21 -0.23 -12.68
CA MET A 389 10.10 0.72 -12.74
C MET A 389 10.24 1.77 -11.64
N SER A 390 9.77 3.00 -11.91
CA SER A 390 9.70 4.03 -10.86
C SER A 390 8.47 3.80 -9.97
N ILE A 391 8.59 4.09 -8.68
CA ILE A 391 7.54 3.93 -7.69
C ILE A 391 7.40 5.24 -6.92
N ILE A 392 6.22 5.86 -6.97
CA ILE A 392 5.86 7.01 -6.14
C ILE A 392 5.32 6.46 -4.81
N GLY A 393 6.10 6.68 -3.75
CA GLY A 393 5.81 6.18 -2.40
C GLY A 393 5.13 7.20 -1.49
N ASN A 394 4.68 6.74 -0.32
CA ASN A 394 3.82 7.51 0.58
C ASN A 394 4.44 8.81 1.10
N PHE A 395 5.76 8.86 1.34
CA PHE A 395 6.41 10.04 1.88
C PHE A 395 6.19 11.27 0.98
N GLN A 396 6.22 11.08 -0.34
CA GLN A 396 5.97 12.15 -1.31
C GLN A 396 4.48 12.51 -1.46
N LEU A 397 3.58 11.67 -0.94
CA LEU A 397 2.13 11.83 -1.06
C LEU A 397 1.46 12.35 0.21
N GLN A 398 2.24 12.72 1.23
CA GLN A 398 1.71 13.34 2.45
C GLN A 398 0.96 14.63 2.12
N ASN A 399 -0.15 14.88 2.82
CA ASN A 399 -1.05 16.03 2.59
C ASN A 399 -1.57 16.15 1.15
N LYS A 400 -1.65 15.01 0.47
CA LYS A 400 -2.38 14.85 -0.78
C LYS A 400 -3.51 13.87 -0.53
N HIS A 401 -4.72 14.26 -0.92
CA HIS A 401 -5.85 13.34 -0.96
C HIS A 401 -5.87 12.73 -2.35
N LEU A 402 -5.64 11.42 -2.45
CA LEU A 402 -5.66 10.67 -3.70
C LEU A 402 -6.99 9.92 -3.82
N LEU A 403 -7.62 9.98 -4.98
CA LEU A 403 -8.84 9.26 -5.35
C LEU A 403 -8.56 8.41 -6.59
N TYR A 404 -8.70 7.09 -6.41
CA TYR A 404 -8.64 6.10 -7.47
C TYR A 404 -10.08 5.83 -7.93
N ASP A 405 -10.45 6.30 -9.12
CA ASP A 405 -11.76 6.05 -9.73
C ASP A 405 -11.61 4.97 -10.80
N LEU A 406 -11.89 3.72 -10.41
CA LEU A 406 -11.70 2.54 -11.26
C LEU A 406 -12.79 2.42 -12.33
N ALA A 407 -13.93 3.09 -12.15
CA ALA A 407 -14.97 3.16 -13.19
C ALA A 407 -14.55 4.11 -14.33
N LYS A 408 -13.79 5.16 -14.01
CA LYS A 408 -13.25 6.11 -14.99
C LYS A 408 -11.82 5.80 -15.44
N ASP A 409 -11.18 4.81 -14.81
CA ASP A 409 -9.77 4.48 -15.03
C ASP A 409 -8.85 5.69 -14.81
N GLU A 410 -9.09 6.41 -13.70
CA GLU A 410 -8.46 7.70 -13.41
C GLU A 410 -7.91 7.77 -11.98
N LEU A 411 -6.76 8.43 -11.84
CA LEU A 411 -6.27 8.94 -10.56
C LEU A 411 -6.50 10.44 -10.50
N SER A 412 -7.19 10.88 -9.44
CA SER A 412 -7.38 12.29 -9.11
C SER A 412 -6.70 12.63 -7.79
N PHE A 413 -6.18 13.84 -7.66
CA PHE A 413 -5.59 14.32 -6.41
C PHE A 413 -5.81 15.81 -6.19
N GLN A 414 -5.69 16.22 -4.94
CA GLN A 414 -5.57 17.61 -4.53
C GLN A 414 -4.79 17.71 -3.21
N THR A 415 -4.21 18.88 -2.94
CA THR A 415 -3.63 19.18 -1.62
C THR A 415 -4.75 19.30 -0.58
N ALA A 416 -4.55 18.63 0.55
CA ALA A 416 -5.48 18.58 1.66
C ALA A 416 -4.72 18.54 2.99
N ASP A 417 -5.30 19.12 4.04
CA ASP A 417 -4.86 18.83 5.40
C ASP A 417 -5.44 17.46 5.80
N CYS A 418 -4.64 16.41 5.62
CA CYS A 418 -5.12 15.05 5.91
C CYS A 418 -5.39 14.79 7.39
N SER A 419 -4.93 15.68 8.30
CA SER A 419 -5.15 15.52 9.73
C SER A 419 -6.55 15.91 10.20
N SER A 420 -7.33 16.58 9.34
CA SER A 420 -8.68 17.09 9.65
C SER A 420 -9.80 16.41 8.85
N LEU A 421 -9.53 15.27 8.19
CA LEU A 421 -10.49 14.53 7.34
C LEU A 421 -11.29 13.45 8.09
#